data_AF-A0A1S6FFK8-F1
#
_entry.id   AF-A0A1S6FFK8-F1
#
_cell.length_a   1.000
_cell.length_b   1.000
_cell.length_c   1.000
_cell.angle_alpha   90.00
_cell.angle_beta   90.00
_cell.angle_gamma   90.00
#
_symmetry.space_group_name_H-M   'P 1'
#
loop_
_entity.id
_entity.type
_entity.pdbx_description
1 polymer ?
#
loop_
_entity_poly.entity_id
_entity_poly.type
_entity_poly.pdbx_seq_one_letter_code
_entity_poly.pdbx_strand_id
1 'polypeptide(L)'
;MPLYYFEIHDGANDIAPTTEDLADLDAARERAMGLLADLLRWSPASIWAGNDVRVEVLSTDRLLLFQLFAFASVSAAGRQLGA
;
A
#
# COMPACT_ATOMS: atom_id res chain seq x y z
N MET A 1 6.58 -0.72 -23.31
CA MET A 1 6.21 -1.19 -21.97
C MET A 1 5.09 -0.28 -21.48
N PRO A 2 3.98 -0.80 -20.95
CA PRO A 2 2.94 0.01 -20.34
C PRO A 2 3.46 0.79 -19.12
N LEU A 3 3.03 2.05 -19.02
CA LEU A 3 3.32 2.93 -17.89
C LEU A 3 2.26 2.75 -16.80
N TYR A 4 2.69 2.53 -15.57
CA TYR A 4 1.82 2.41 -14.41
C TYR A 4 2.07 3.53 -13.41
N TYR A 5 1.00 4.01 -12.77
CA TYR A 5 1.04 5.03 -11.73
C TYR A 5 0.75 4.37 -10.38
N PHE A 6 1.61 4.60 -9.40
CA PHE A 6 1.49 4.07 -8.05
C PHE A 6 1.20 5.21 -7.09
N GLU A 7 -0.02 5.21 -6.53
CA GLU A 7 -0.44 6.14 -5.49
C GLU A 7 -0.35 5.43 -4.14
N ILE A 8 0.39 6.02 -3.20
CA ILE A 8 0.81 5.35 -1.97
C ILE A 8 0.32 6.15 -0.77
N HIS A 9 -0.46 5.48 0.08
CA HIS A 9 -0.99 6.04 1.30
C HIS A 9 -0.40 5.28 2.49
N ASP A 10 0.40 5.95 3.32
CA ASP A 10 1.01 5.34 4.52
C ASP A 10 0.13 5.47 5.77
N GLY A 11 -1.07 6.03 5.59
CA GLY A 11 -2.05 6.26 6.64
C GLY A 11 -1.88 7.55 7.42
N ALA A 12 -0.72 8.21 7.37
CA ALA A 12 -0.47 9.50 8.01
C ALA A 12 -0.20 10.62 7.00
N ASN A 13 0.43 10.28 5.88
CA ASN A 13 0.81 11.17 4.80
C ASN A 13 0.59 10.48 3.44
N ASP A 14 0.34 11.29 2.42
CA ASP A 14 0.47 10.82 1.04
C ASP A 14 1.97 10.80 0.69
N ILE A 15 2.46 9.63 0.29
CA ILE A 15 3.81 9.50 -0.25
C ILE A 15 3.78 10.00 -1.69
N ALA A 16 4.86 10.68 -2.10
CA ALA A 16 5.01 11.15 -3.48
C ALA A 16 4.71 10.01 -4.47
N PRO A 17 3.74 10.18 -5.38
CA PRO A 17 3.38 9.14 -6.34
C PRO A 17 4.59 8.75 -7.19
N THR A 18 4.70 7.48 -7.53
CA THR A 18 5.74 6.99 -8.43
C THR A 18 5.13 6.47 -9.72
N THR A 19 5.89 6.52 -10.81
CA THR A 19 5.49 5.95 -12.10
C THR A 19 6.58 5.04 -12.60
N GLU A 20 6.22 3.87 -13.09
CA GLU A 20 7.19 2.89 -13.58
C GLU A 20 6.70 2.26 -14.90
N ASP A 21 7.62 2.15 -15.86
CA ASP A 21 7.40 1.37 -17.09
C ASP A 21 7.66 -0.11 -16.78
N LEU A 22 6.61 -0.93 -16.84
CA LEU A 22 6.68 -2.35 -16.52
C LEU A 22 6.23 -3.21 -17.70
N ALA A 23 6.58 -4.49 -17.70
CA ALA A 23 6.34 -5.36 -18.85
C ALA A 23 4.83 -5.59 -19.07
N ASP A 24 4.11 -5.86 -18.00
CA ASP A 24 2.69 -6.23 -17.99
C ASP A 24 2.06 -5.96 -16.61
N LEU A 25 0.80 -6.37 -16.44
CA LEU A 25 0.03 -6.16 -15.21
C LEU A 25 0.55 -7.03 -14.05
N ASP A 26 1.15 -8.18 -14.34
CA ASP A 26 1.68 -9.07 -13.29
C ASP A 26 2.95 -8.48 -12.68
N ALA A 27 3.84 -7.91 -13.51
CA ALA A 27 4.97 -7.11 -13.03
C ALA A 27 4.51 -5.91 -12.16
N ALA A 28 3.42 -5.25 -12.53
CA ALA A 28 2.84 -4.17 -11.72
C ALA A 28 2.32 -4.65 -10.36
N ARG A 29 1.71 -5.84 -10.30
CA ARG A 29 1.26 -6.46 -9.04
C ARG A 29 2.42 -6.80 -8.12
N GLU A 30 3.47 -7.42 -8.65
CA GLU A 30 4.69 -7.73 -7.88
C GLU A 30 5.33 -6.44 -7.32
N ARG A 31 5.41 -5.40 -8.16
CA ARG A 31 5.94 -4.10 -7.74
C ARG A 31 5.10 -3.45 -6.63
N ALA A 32 3.78 -3.44 -6.79
CA ALA A 32 2.86 -2.93 -5.77
C ALA A 32 2.98 -3.69 -4.45
N MET A 33 3.18 -5.02 -4.51
CA MET A 33 3.40 -5.82 -3.31
C MET A 33 4.69 -5.44 -2.60
N GLY A 34 5.78 -5.22 -3.36
CA GLY A 34 7.04 -4.71 -2.80
C GLY A 34 6.87 -3.35 -2.11
N LEU A 35 6.14 -2.42 -2.73
CA LEU A 35 5.83 -1.11 -2.15
C LEU A 35 5.05 -1.24 -0.83
N LEU A 36 4.01 -2.08 -0.80
CA LEU A 36 3.24 -2.29 0.43
C LEU A 36 4.11 -2.94 1.54
N ALA A 37 4.97 -3.89 1.19
CA ALA A 37 5.88 -4.50 2.16
C ALA A 37 6.88 -3.47 2.73
N ASP A 38 7.40 -2.57 1.89
CA ASP A 38 8.30 -1.49 2.33
C ASP A 38 7.59 -0.49 3.25
N LEU A 39 6.35 -0.12 2.96
CA LEU A 39 5.51 0.71 3.84
C LEU A 39 5.38 0.11 5.23
N LEU A 40 4.99 -1.17 5.30
CA LEU A 40 4.81 -1.87 6.57
C LEU A 40 6.13 -2.00 7.35
N ARG A 41 7.25 -2.12 6.64
CA ARG A 41 8.58 -2.20 7.24
C ARG A 41 9.04 -0.86 7.82
N TRP A 42 8.76 0.27 7.15
CA TRP A 42 9.24 1.58 7.58
C TRP A 42 8.35 2.26 8.61
N SER A 43 7.04 2.01 8.57
CA SER A 43 6.08 2.69 9.45
C SER A 43 5.09 1.71 10.11
N PRO A 44 5.57 0.71 10.89
CA PRO A 44 4.71 -0.27 11.52
C PRO A 44 3.72 0.35 12.51
N ALA A 45 4.03 1.51 13.10
CA ALA A 45 3.11 2.19 14.01
C ALA A 45 1.83 2.69 13.32
N SER A 46 1.91 3.05 12.04
CA SER A 46 0.79 3.70 11.33
C SER A 46 -0.38 2.75 11.09
N ILE A 47 -0.11 1.49 10.77
CA ILE A 47 -1.17 0.48 10.61
C ILE A 47 -1.86 0.15 11.95
N TRP A 48 -1.12 0.21 13.07
CA TRP A 48 -1.69 -0.01 14.41
C TRP A 48 -2.44 1.20 14.97
N ALA A 49 -2.18 2.41 14.45
CA ALA A 49 -2.94 3.61 14.76
C ALA A 49 -4.34 3.63 14.12
N GLY A 50 -4.69 2.59 13.34
CA GLY A 50 -5.96 2.50 12.63
C GLY A 50 -5.99 3.27 11.32
N ASN A 51 -4.81 3.68 10.82
CA ASN A 51 -4.73 4.39 9.56
C ASN A 51 -4.80 3.42 8.37
N ASP A 52 -5.32 3.91 7.24
CA ASP A 52 -5.43 3.15 5.99
C ASP A 52 -4.07 3.13 5.28
N VAL A 53 -3.42 1.96 5.25
CA VAL A 53 -2.18 1.74 4.52
C VAL A 53 -2.53 1.01 3.22
N ARG A 54 -2.41 1.71 2.09
CA ARG A 54 -2.77 1.15 0.78
C ARG A 54 -1.89 1.65 -0.35
N VAL A 55 -1.80 0.83 -1.39
CA VAL A 55 -1.16 1.14 -2.66
C VAL A 55 -2.18 0.98 -3.77
N GLU A 56 -2.46 2.05 -4.49
CA GLU A 56 -3.32 2.07 -5.66
C GLU A 56 -2.48 2.06 -6.93
N VAL A 57 -2.88 1.28 -7.93
CA VAL A 57 -2.20 1.20 -9.23
C VAL A 57 -3.16 1.63 -10.32
N LEU A 58 -2.76 2.64 -11.08
CA LEU A 58 -3.58 3.25 -12.12
C LEU A 58 -2.93 3.10 -13.50
N SER A 59 -3.77 3.09 -14.53
CA SER A 59 -3.35 3.14 -15.93
C SER A 59 -2.87 4.53 -16.34
N THR A 60 -2.36 4.63 -17.57
CA THR A 60 -2.00 5.92 -18.21
C THR A 60 -3.16 6.91 -18.25
N ASP A 61 -4.40 6.43 -18.36
CA ASP A 61 -5.61 7.27 -18.36
C ASP A 61 -6.09 7.61 -16.94
N ARG A 62 -5.27 7.35 -15.91
CA ARG A 62 -5.60 7.53 -14.49
C ARG A 62 -6.83 6.72 -14.05
N LEU A 63 -7.06 5.57 -14.68
CA LEU A 63 -8.09 4.62 -14.25
C LEU A 63 -7.49 3.63 -13.26
N LEU A 64 -8.15 3.44 -12.11
CA LEU A 64 -7.76 2.44 -11.12
C LEU A 64 -7.81 1.04 -11.74
N LEU A 65 -6.66 0.35 -11.76
CA LEU A 65 -6.55 -1.02 -12.23
C LEU A 65 -6.76 -2.00 -11.07
N PHE A 66 -6.11 -1.76 -9.94
CA PHE A 66 -6.26 -2.51 -8.70
C PHE A 66 -5.69 -1.73 -7.52
N GLN A 67 -5.98 -2.20 -6.31
CA GLN A 67 -5.41 -1.68 -5.08
C GLN A 67 -5.05 -2.81 -4.12
N LEU A 68 -4.02 -2.59 -3.31
CA LEU A 68 -3.64 -3.43 -2.19
C LEU A 68 -3.85 -2.64 -0.90
N PHE A 69 -4.47 -3.25 0.11
CA PHE A 69 -4.72 -2.61 1.40
C PHE A 69 -4.23 -3.52 2.53
N ALA A 70 -3.68 -2.90 3.57
CA ALA A 70 -3.29 -3.58 4.79
C ALA A 70 -3.96 -2.89 5.98
N PHE A 71 -4.55 -3.69 6.86
CA PHE A 71 -5.13 -3.22 8.11
C PHE A 71 -4.68 -4.13 9.25
N ALA A 72 -4.50 -3.54 10.43
CA ALA A 72 -4.20 -4.28 11.64
C ALA A 72 -5.38 -4.17 12.60
N SER A 73 -5.63 -5.23 13.36
CA SER A 73 -6.65 -5.22 14.40
C SER A 73 -6.14 -5.97 15.62
N VAL A 74 -6.56 -5.52 16.80
CA VAL A 74 -6.22 -6.17 18.06
C VAL A 74 -7.45 -6.94 18.55
N SER A 75 -7.29 -8.26 18.69
CA SER A 75 -8.33 -9.13 19.23
C SER A 75 -8.63 -8.81 20.71
N ALA A 76 -9.70 -9.39 21.26
CA ALA A 76 -10.01 -9.23 22.69
C ALA A 76 -8.86 -9.71 23.60
N ALA A 77 -8.25 -10.85 23.29
CA ALA A 77 -7.11 -11.38 24.05
C ALA A 77 -5.87 -10.47 23.94
N GLY A 78 -5.60 -9.90 22.76
CA GLY A 78 -4.48 -8.97 22.58
C GLY A 78 -4.64 -7.70 23.42
N ARG A 79 -5.86 -7.16 23.54
CA ARG A 79 -6.15 -6.00 24.38
C ARG A 79 -5.94 -6.26 25.87
N GLN A 80 -6.15 -7.49 26.33
CA GLN A 80 -5.91 -7.87 27.74
C GLN A 80 -4.42 -7.87 28.11
N LEU A 81 -3.53 -8.01 27.13
CA LEU A 81 -2.08 -8.02 27.33
C LEU A 81 -1.43 -6.63 27.22
N GLY A 82 -2.16 -5.63 26.72
CA GLY A 82 -1.66 -4.27 26.47
C GLY A 82 -2.16 -3.21 27.46
N ALA A 83 -2.75 -3.64 28.59
CA ALA A 83 -3.16 -2.77 29.70
C ALA A 83 -2.03 -2.59 30.73
#